data_AF-A0A4Y9QQ52-F1
#
_entry.id   AF-A0A4Y9QQ52-F1
#
_cell.length_a   1.000
_cell.length_b   1.000
_cell.length_c   1.000
_cell.angle_alpha   90.00
_cell.angle_beta   90.00
_cell.angle_gamma   90.00
#
_symmetry.space_group_name_H-M   'P 1'
#
loop_
_entity.id
_entity.type
_entity.pdbx_description
1 polymer ?
#
loop_
_entity_poly.entity_id
_entity_poly.type
_entity_poly.pdbx_seq_one_letter_code
_entity_poly.pdbx_strand_id
1 'polypeptide(L)'
;MEELGKINISTKPLSSGNVQVKFFVENEQGSEYGYLLVREPKPVGDIILEIQARLAKRKAAQRNIDPLFPLAPEPEDYDFYLFSA
;
A
#
# COMPACT_ATOMS: atom_id res chain seq x y z
N MET A 1 -12.33 -9.47 13.83
CA MET A 1 -11.51 -8.29 13.47
C MET A 1 -10.34 -8.87 12.71
N GLU A 2 -10.27 -8.69 11.38
CA GLU A 2 -9.23 -9.29 10.54
C GLU A 2 -7.86 -8.82 11.07
N GLU A 3 -6.99 -9.76 11.44
CA GLU A 3 -5.64 -9.47 11.96
C GLU A 3 -4.86 -8.79 10.84
N LEU A 4 -4.77 -7.46 10.90
CA LEU A 4 -3.91 -6.67 10.03
C LEU A 4 -2.49 -7.13 10.31
N GLY A 5 -1.89 -7.81 9.34
CA GLY A 5 -0.54 -8.34 9.38
C GLY A 5 0.50 -7.35 9.90
N LYS A 6 1.64 -7.86 10.36
CA LYS A 6 2.74 -6.98 10.79
C LYS A 6 3.23 -6.17 9.59
N ILE A 7 3.10 -4.84 9.68
CA ILE A 7 3.61 -3.92 8.67
C ILE A 7 4.99 -3.44 9.10
N ASN A 8 6.02 -3.83 8.34
CA ASN A 8 7.38 -3.34 8.51
C ASN A 8 7.65 -2.25 7.47
N ILE A 9 8.19 -1.10 7.88
CA ILE A 9 8.51 0.00 6.95
C ILE A 9 9.98 0.40 7.02
N SER A 10 10.49 0.88 5.89
CA SER A 10 11.80 1.52 5.76
C SER A 10 11.64 2.77 4.90
N THR A 11 12.28 3.87 5.30
CA THR A 11 12.17 5.15 4.59
C THR A 11 13.50 5.52 3.94
N LYS A 12 13.42 6.06 2.74
CA LYS A 12 14.55 6.56 1.96
C LYS A 12 14.23 7.96 1.45
N PRO A 13 14.92 9.02 1.93
CA PRO A 13 14.77 10.34 1.34
C PRO A 13 15.32 10.34 -0.09
N LEU A 14 14.61 11.00 -1.00
CA LEU A 14 15.00 11.17 -2.40
C LEU A 14 15.53 12.59 -2.62
N SER A 15 16.45 12.74 -3.58
CA SER A 15 17.03 14.04 -3.95
C SER A 15 16.00 15.05 -4.46
N SER A 16 14.82 14.59 -4.86
CA SER A 16 13.69 15.42 -5.29
C SER A 16 12.91 16.07 -4.14
N GLY A 17 13.25 15.78 -2.88
CA GLY A 17 12.54 16.25 -1.69
C GLY A 17 11.46 15.30 -1.19
N ASN A 18 11.07 14.30 -1.99
CA ASN A 18 10.13 13.26 -1.59
C ASN A 18 10.81 12.20 -0.70
N VAL A 19 10.01 11.47 0.08
CA VAL A 19 10.42 10.29 0.86
C VAL A 19 9.79 9.06 0.24
N GLN A 20 10.62 8.10 -0.16
CA GLN A 20 10.16 6.78 -0.58
C GLN A 20 10.07 5.88 0.65
N VAL A 21 8.88 5.37 0.93
CA VAL A 21 8.63 4.39 2.00
C VAL A 21 8.49 3.03 1.35
N LYS A 22 9.42 2.12 1.66
CA LYS A 22 9.26 0.70 1.36
C LYS A 22 8.54 0.04 2.52
N PHE A 23 7.49 -0.72 2.25
CA PHE A 23 6.76 -1.45 3.27
C PHE A 23 6.62 -2.93 2.93
N PHE A 24 6.52 -3.76 3.95
CA PHE A 24 6.26 -5.18 3.88
C PHE A 24 5.07 -5.50 4.77
N VAL A 25 4.14 -6.29 4.26
CA VAL A 25 2.93 -6.73 4.96
C VAL A 25 2.99 -8.25 5.04
N GLU A 26 3.12 -8.77 6.25
CA GLU A 26 3.05 -10.22 6.49
C GLU A 26 1.63 -10.58 6.91
N ASN A 27 0.87 -11.20 6.02
CA ASN A 27 -0.47 -11.74 6.28
C ASN A 27 -0.44 -13.28 6.28
N GLU A 28 -1.46 -13.91 6.86
CA GLU A 28 -1.60 -15.39 6.83
C GLU A 28 -1.67 -15.98 5.41
N GLN A 29 -2.03 -15.17 4.41
CA GLN A 29 -2.16 -15.59 3.01
C GLN A 29 -0.88 -15.42 2.18
N GLY A 30 0.14 -14.74 2.72
CA GLY A 30 1.39 -14.45 2.02
C GLY A 30 2.04 -13.13 2.43
N SER A 31 3.26 -12.94 1.94
CA SER A 31 4.03 -11.71 2.15
C SER A 31 3.83 -10.77 0.97
N GLU A 32 3.38 -9.55 1.24
CA GLU A 32 3.28 -8.50 0.24
C GLU A 32 4.32 -7.43 0.53
N TYR A 33 4.83 -6.77 -0.51
CA TYR A 33 5.69 -5.61 -0.33
C TYR A 33 5.31 -4.50 -1.30
N GLY A 34 5.64 -3.28 -0.93
CA GLY A 34 5.24 -2.14 -1.73
C GLY A 34 6.07 -0.90 -1.46
N TYR A 35 5.78 0.13 -2.25
CA TYR A 35 6.39 1.44 -2.15
C TYR A 35 5.30 2.50 -2.06
N LEU A 36 5.45 3.43 -1.12
CA LEU A 36 4.63 4.62 -0.99
C LEU A 36 5.55 5.84 -1.17
N LEU A 37 5.20 6.74 -2.08
CA LEU A 37 5.88 8.01 -2.27
C LEU A 37 5.18 9.08 -1.44
N VAL A 38 5.93 9.73 -0.55
CA VAL A 38 5.41 10.77 0.35
C VAL A 38 6.13 12.08 0.02
N ARG A 39 5.39 13.17 -0.19
CA ARG A 39 5.99 14.45 -0.57
C ARG A 39 6.67 15.16 0.59
N GLU A 40 6.31 14.81 1.82
CA GLU A 40 6.81 15.43 3.04
C GLU A 40 7.11 14.34 4.09
N PRO A 41 8.05 14.57 5.02
CA PRO A 41 8.30 13.65 6.11
C PRO A 41 7.09 13.58 7.04
N LYS A 42 6.37 12.45 6.98
CA LYS A 42 5.27 12.12 7.90
C LYS A 42 5.79 11.23 9.04
N PRO A 43 5.17 11.28 10.23
CA PRO A 43 5.47 10.33 11.29
C PRO A 43 5.12 8.90 10.88
N VAL A 44 5.87 7.93 11.41
CA VAL A 44 5.73 6.50 11.08
C VAL A 44 4.30 5.99 11.29
N GLY A 45 3.61 6.44 12.35
CA GLY A 45 2.22 6.07 12.61
C GLY A 45 1.27 6.46 11.48
N ASP A 46 1.35 7.70 11.00
CA ASP A 46 0.54 8.18 9.87
C ASP A 46 0.86 7.43 8.57
N ILE A 47 2.13 7.09 8.33
CA ILE A 47 2.53 6.29 7.18
C ILE A 47 1.88 4.90 7.24
N ILE A 48 1.87 4.25 8.39
CA ILE A 48 1.25 2.94 8.58
C ILE A 48 -0.27 3.03 8.35
N LEU A 49 -0.94 4.04 8.91
CA LEU A 49 -2.37 4.26 8.72
C LEU A 49 -2.71 4.52 7.24
N GLU A 50 -1.88 5.28 6.54
CA GLU A 50 -2.04 5.55 5.10
C GLU A 50 -1.89 4.28 4.27
N ILE A 51 -0.89 3.44 4.56
CA ILE A 51 -0.72 2.13 3.92
C ILE A 51 -1.94 1.24 4.18
N GLN A 52 -2.42 1.15 5.42
CA GLN A 52 -3.59 0.35 5.79
C GLN A 52 -4.87 0.82 5.06
N ALA A 53 -5.11 2.12 5.02
CA ALA A 53 -6.26 2.70 4.33
C ALA A 53 -6.23 2.38 2.82
N ARG A 54 -5.06 2.49 2.18
CA ARG A 54 -4.88 2.17 0.76
C ARG A 54 -5.05 0.68 0.47
N LEU A 55 -4.52 -0.20 1.33
CA LEU A 55 -4.73 -1.65 1.22
C LEU A 55 -6.21 -2.01 1.36
N ALA A 56 -6.91 -1.41 2.33
CA ALA A 56 -8.34 -1.62 2.53
C ALA A 56 -9.16 -1.15 1.31
N LYS A 57 -8.87 0.04 0.78
CA LYS A 57 -9.51 0.57 -0.45
C LYS A 57 -9.30 -0.38 -1.63
N ARG A 58 -8.08 -0.88 -1.82
CA ARG A 58 -7.73 -1.83 -2.89
C ARG A 58 -8.47 -3.18 -2.74
N LYS A 59 -8.53 -3.74 -1.53
CA LYS A 59 -9.27 -4.98 -1.23
C LYS A 59 -10.77 -4.81 -1.48
N ALA A 60 -11.34 -3.66 -1.11
CA ALA A 60 -12.73 -3.33 -1.39
C ALA A 60 -13.00 -3.19 -2.90
N ALA A 61 -12.09 -2.53 -3.64
CA ALA A 61 -12.19 -2.40 -5.08
C ALA A 61 -12.12 -3.76 -5.81
N GLN A 62 -11.23 -4.66 -5.39
CA GLN A 62 -11.15 -6.03 -5.93
C GLN A 62 -12.42 -6.85 -5.69
N ARG A 63 -13.07 -6.69 -4.53
CA ARG A 63 -14.35 -7.36 -4.23
C ARG A 63 -15.52 -6.85 -5.07
N ASN A 64 -15.39 -5.67 -5.67
CA ASN A 64 -16.43 -5.02 -6.47
C ASN A 64 -16.19 -5.13 -7.98
N ILE A 65 -15.25 -5.98 -8.40
CA ILE A 65 -15.00 -6.25 -9.83
C ILE A 65 -16.14 -7.11 -10.35
N ASP A 66 -16.87 -6.57 -11.32
CA ASP A 66 -17.97 -7.26 -11.98
C ASP A 66 -17.41 -8.48 -12.76
N PRO A 67 -17.89 -9.70 -12.51
CA PRO A 67 -17.33 -10.91 -13.12
C PRO A 67 -17.50 -10.96 -14.64
N LEU A 68 -18.37 -10.10 -15.22
CA LEU A 68 -18.59 -10.01 -16.66
C LEU A 68 -17.62 -9.04 -17.36
N PHE A 69 -17.02 -8.11 -16.62
CA PHE A 69 -16.04 -7.15 -17.12
C PHE A 69 -14.87 -7.04 -16.13
N PRO A 70 -13.86 -7.93 -16.22
CA PRO A 70 -12.69 -7.91 -15.36
C PRO A 70 -11.70 -6.81 -15.77
N LEU A 71 -12.20 -5.58 -15.94
CA LEU A 71 -11.35 -4.41 -16.05
C LEU A 71 -10.80 -4.13 -14.65
N ALA A 72 -9.49 -4.32 -14.48
CA ALA A 72 -8.82 -3.90 -13.27
C ALA A 72 -9.08 -2.40 -13.08
N PRO A 73 -9.52 -1.95 -11.88
CA PRO A 73 -9.69 -0.53 -11.64
C PRO A 73 -8.38 0.20 -11.98
N GLU A 74 -8.48 1.31 -12.71
CA GLU A 74 -7.30 2.10 -13.08
C GLU A 74 -6.48 2.41 -11.83
N PRO A 75 -5.13 2.33 -11.91
CA PRO A 75 -4.29 2.72 -10.79
C PRO A 75 -4.36 4.24 -10.63
N GLU A 76 -5.36 4.70 -9.87
CA GLU A 76 -5.52 6.11 -9.49
C GLU A 76 -4.34 6.61 -8.62
N ASP A 77 -3.53 5.69 -8.10
CA ASP A 77 -2.53 5.93 -7.06
C ASP A 77 -1.10 5.78 -7.61
N TYR A 78 -0.64 6.78 -8.37
CA TYR A 78 0.74 6.83 -8.90
C TYR A 78 1.82 6.86 -7.82
N ASP A 79 1.44 7.17 -6.59
CA ASP A 79 2.30 7.24 -5.42
C ASP A 79 2.31 5.93 -4.60
N PHE A 80 1.53 4.90 -4.97
CA PHE A 80 1.45 3.64 -4.20
C PHE A 80 1.51 2.39 -5.07
N TYR A 81 2.53 1.58 -4.83
CA TYR A 81 2.79 0.33 -5.53
C TYR A 81 2.74 -0.83 -4.54
N LEU A 82 2.08 -1.92 -4.93
CA LEU A 82 1.96 -3.14 -4.15
C LEU A 82 2.26 -4.34 -5.04
N PHE A 83 3.12 -5.22 -4.55
CA PHE A 83 3.57 -6.44 -5.20
C PHE A 83 3.31 -7.62 -4.27
N SER A 84 2.69 -8.66 -4.80
CA SER A 84 2.56 -9.96 -4.16
C SER A 84 3.87 -10.74 -4.40
N ALA A 85 4.46 -11.31 -3.36
CA ALA A 85 5.65 -12.17 -3.48
C ALA A 85 5.27 -13.63 -3.78
#